data_AF-A0A7D9J3V1-F1
#
_entry.id   AF-A0A7D9J3V1-F1
#
_cell.length_a   1.000
_cell.length_b   1.000
_cell.length_c   1.000
_cell.angle_alpha   90.00
_cell.angle_beta   90.00
_cell.angle_gamma   90.00
#
_symmetry.space_group_name_H-M   'P 1'
#
loop_
_entity.id
_entity.type
_entity.pdbx_description
1 polymer ?
#
loop_
_entity_poly.entity_id
_entity_poly.type
_entity_poly.pdbx_seq_one_letter_code
_entity_poly.pdbx_strand_id
1 'polypeptide(L)'
;MSDEEHKSELLDVFNDIMNKINELPLHPKNKILLYSRYLLSKISWELFLIYLRPGSAKPLRYSPNVDINNPWAVTSTNKNVQYDIYKDTKDVLKAVRKENEERFQNHLNSQGSFFSSIMNNSTSIFNSLWSSVQSKLPKNIFNFTIRYINNTLPTRKNLSKWGLSSTSDCSFCSSPETLLHVIAGCKTYLDEGRFTWRHDSVLNFLASTLTAVKNSTLYAYIPGFMNPSVITGDRLRPDLLLVTENRCLYILELTVGQ
;
A
#
# COMPACT_ATOMS: atom_id res chain seq x y z
N MET A 1 0.65 6.95 -13.96
CA MET A 1 1.23 8.24 -13.59
C MET A 1 2.72 8.06 -13.47
N SER A 2 3.49 8.87 -14.18
CA SER A 2 4.94 8.96 -13.99
C SER A 2 5.26 9.74 -12.70
N ASP A 3 6.44 9.53 -12.12
CA ASP A 3 6.88 10.24 -10.92
C ASP A 3 6.84 11.76 -11.08
N GLU A 4 7.05 12.27 -12.31
CA GLU A 4 6.99 13.69 -12.62
C GLU A 4 5.55 14.24 -12.65
N GLU A 5 4.58 13.44 -13.11
CA GLU A 5 3.15 13.81 -13.05
C GLU A 5 2.67 13.88 -11.59
N HIS A 6 3.09 12.91 -10.77
CA HIS A 6 2.73 12.87 -9.35
C HIS A 6 3.32 14.06 -8.58
N LYS A 7 4.57 14.43 -8.90
CA LYS A 7 5.24 15.59 -8.32
C LYS A 7 4.61 16.91 -8.74
N SER A 8 4.16 17.03 -10.00
CA SER A 8 3.45 18.21 -10.47
C SER A 8 2.10 18.37 -9.76
N GLU A 9 1.33 17.29 -9.63
CA GLU A 9 0.04 17.30 -8.94
C GLU A 9 0.20 17.68 -7.46
N LEU A 10 1.23 17.15 -6.79
CA LEU A 10 1.56 17.54 -5.43
C LEU A 10 1.92 19.03 -5.30
N LEU A 11 2.73 19.56 -6.21
CA LEU A 11 3.10 20.99 -6.21
C LEU A 11 1.88 21.89 -6.40
N ASP A 12 0.94 21.51 -7.27
CA ASP A 12 -0.30 22.24 -7.49
C ASP A 12 -1.18 22.24 -6.23
N VAL A 13 -1.30 21.10 -5.55
CA VAL A 13 -2.03 20.99 -4.28
C VAL A 13 -1.36 21.84 -3.19
N PHE A 14 -0.03 21.85 -3.10
CA PHE A 14 0.68 22.69 -2.13
C PHE A 14 0.50 24.18 -2.40
N ASN A 15 0.56 24.60 -3.67
CA ASN A 15 0.32 25.98 -4.07
C ASN A 15 -1.11 26.44 -3.74
N ASP A 16 -2.10 25.59 -3.99
CA ASP A 16 -3.50 25.86 -3.63
C ASP A 16 -3.68 26.07 -2.12
N ILE A 17 -3.06 25.22 -1.29
CA ILE A 17 -3.12 25.34 0.17
C ILE A 17 -2.39 26.61 0.66
N MET A 18 -1.23 26.94 0.07
CA MET A 18 -0.50 28.17 0.40
C MET A 18 -1.33 29.42 0.09
N ASN A 19 -1.95 29.47 -1.07
CA ASN A 19 -2.82 30.58 -1.48
C ASN A 19 -3.99 30.76 -0.50
N LYS A 20 -4.64 29.66 -0.12
CA LYS A 20 -5.73 29.69 0.89
C LYS A 20 -5.26 30.22 2.24
N ILE A 21 -4.09 29.81 2.73
CA ILE A 21 -3.53 30.31 4.00
C ILE A 21 -3.21 31.81 3.90
N ASN A 22 -2.74 32.27 2.75
CA ASN A 22 -2.42 33.68 2.51
C ASN A 22 -3.67 34.56 2.47
N GLU A 23 -4.77 34.08 1.89
CA GLU A 23 -6.03 34.81 1.81
C GLU A 23 -6.77 34.92 3.16
N LEU A 24 -6.49 34.04 4.12
CA LEU A 24 -7.10 34.12 5.44
C LEU A 24 -6.73 35.45 6.16
N PRO A 25 -7.69 36.15 6.80
CA PRO A 25 -7.42 37.37 7.55
C PRO A 25 -6.82 37.04 8.94
N LEU A 26 -5.65 36.39 8.92
CA LEU A 26 -4.92 35.96 10.10
C LEU A 26 -3.62 36.75 10.27
N HIS A 27 -3.25 36.98 11.53
CA HIS A 27 -2.05 37.67 11.91
C HIS A 27 -0.84 36.88 11.40
N PRO A 28 0.22 37.54 10.89
CA PRO A 28 1.34 36.86 10.26
C PRO A 28 1.97 35.75 11.13
N LYS A 29 2.05 35.96 12.45
CA LYS A 29 2.51 34.95 13.43
C LYS A 29 1.67 33.65 13.42
N ASN A 30 0.35 33.76 13.22
CA ASN A 30 -0.56 32.62 13.20
C ASN A 30 -0.53 31.92 11.82
N LYS A 31 -0.36 32.66 10.73
CA LYS A 31 -0.07 32.09 9.40
C LYS A 31 1.22 31.26 9.42
N ILE A 32 2.28 31.79 10.03
CA ILE A 32 3.55 31.08 10.23
C ILE A 32 3.36 29.78 11.03
N LEU A 33 2.52 29.79 12.07
CA LEU A 33 2.21 28.58 12.83
C LEU A 33 1.46 27.55 11.98
N LEU A 34 0.52 27.97 11.13
CA LEU A 34 -0.16 27.08 10.18
C LEU A 34 0.81 26.50 9.14
N TYR A 35 1.70 27.32 8.56
CA TYR A 35 2.74 26.83 7.67
C TYR A 35 3.64 25.79 8.35
N SER A 36 4.11 26.07 9.56
CA SER A 36 5.02 25.17 10.28
C SER A 36 4.35 23.87 10.75
N ARG A 37 3.08 23.92 11.18
CA ARG A 37 2.40 22.78 11.80
C ARG A 37 1.57 21.96 10.83
N TYR A 38 1.07 22.56 9.75
CA TYR A 38 0.14 21.92 8.82
C TYR A 38 0.77 21.71 7.44
N LEU A 39 1.33 22.74 6.82
CA LEU A 39 1.90 22.60 5.47
C LEU A 39 3.21 21.80 5.49
N LEU A 40 4.17 22.18 6.33
CA LEU A 40 5.46 21.49 6.42
C LEU A 40 5.35 20.08 7.00
N SER A 41 4.40 19.85 7.91
CA SER A 41 4.17 18.51 8.43
C SER A 41 3.62 17.59 7.33
N LYS A 42 2.75 18.09 6.44
CA LYS A 42 2.23 17.33 5.31
C LYS A 42 3.29 17.04 4.24
N ILE A 43 4.17 18.00 3.93
CA ILE A 43 5.35 17.77 3.08
C ILE A 43 6.28 16.72 3.70
N SER A 44 6.47 16.78 5.03
CA SER A 44 7.29 15.83 5.78
C SER A 44 6.75 14.40 5.79
N TRP A 45 5.47 14.15 5.52
CA TRP A 45 4.92 12.79 5.48
C TRP A 45 5.11 12.09 4.13
N GLU A 46 5.36 12.82 3.04
CA GLU A 46 5.60 12.24 1.70
C GLU A 46 7.06 12.36 1.23
N LEU A 47 7.85 13.26 1.81
CA LEU A 47 9.31 13.33 1.62
C LEU A 47 10.03 13.04 2.95
N PHE A 48 10.03 11.78 3.39
CA PHE A 48 10.78 11.42 4.60
C PHE A 48 12.23 11.07 4.24
N LEU A 49 13.16 12.01 4.46
CA LEU A 49 14.43 11.78 5.15
C LEU A 49 15.21 13.11 5.26
N ILE A 50 15.83 13.29 6.43
CA ILE A 50 16.80 14.33 6.82
C ILE A 50 16.17 15.55 7.54
N TYR A 51 16.17 15.41 8.88
CA TYR A 51 16.14 16.48 9.91
C TYR A 51 14.83 17.24 10.15
N LEU A 52 14.24 17.06 11.34
CA LEU A 52 14.36 18.02 12.44
C LEU A 52 13.50 17.61 13.65
N ARG A 53 14.10 17.68 14.84
CA ARG A 53 13.40 17.66 16.13
C ARG A 53 12.33 18.77 16.18
N PRO A 54 11.21 18.55 16.88
CA PRO A 54 10.21 19.59 17.10
C PRO A 54 10.78 20.62 18.07
N GLY A 55 11.37 21.70 17.55
CA GLY A 55 12.02 22.66 18.44
C GLY A 55 12.81 23.79 17.81
N SER A 56 12.44 24.31 16.62
CA SER A 56 12.82 25.68 16.24
C SER A 56 12.15 26.10 14.94
N ALA A 57 11.33 27.15 14.98
CA ALA A 57 10.75 27.81 13.80
C ALA A 57 11.79 28.60 12.95
N LYS A 58 13.08 28.35 13.15
CA LYS A 58 14.21 29.05 12.49
C LYS A 58 14.36 28.75 10.98
N PRO A 59 14.03 27.56 10.43
CA PRO A 59 14.21 27.27 9.01
C PRO A 59 13.36 28.13 8.08
N LEU A 60 12.17 28.54 8.53
CA LEU A 60 11.21 29.30 7.70
C LEU A 60 11.58 30.78 7.53
N ARG A 61 12.44 31.31 8.41
CA ARG A 61 12.90 32.71 8.38
C ARG A 61 13.75 33.03 7.14
N TYR A 62 14.42 32.02 6.59
CA TYR A 62 15.29 32.16 5.41
C TYR A 62 14.70 31.44 4.19
N SER A 63 13.38 31.19 4.20
CA SER A 63 12.70 30.57 3.06
C SER A 63 12.85 31.46 1.82
N PRO A 64 13.26 30.91 0.65
CA PRO A 64 13.27 31.65 -0.60
C PRO A 64 11.85 31.95 -1.12
N ASN A 65 10.81 31.32 -0.54
CA ASN A 65 9.42 31.62 -0.87
C ASN A 65 8.98 32.91 -0.16
N VAL A 66 8.67 33.93 -0.97
CA VAL A 66 8.28 35.29 -0.57
C VAL A 66 7.02 35.29 0.30
N ASP A 67 6.09 34.36 0.08
CA ASP A 67 4.83 34.25 0.83
C ASP A 67 5.03 33.75 2.27
N ILE A 68 6.12 33.03 2.52
CA ILE A 68 6.50 32.56 3.86
C ILE A 68 7.40 33.58 4.55
N ASN A 69 8.28 34.24 3.79
CA ASN A 69 9.27 35.19 4.32
C ASN A 69 8.66 36.56 4.70
N ASN A 70 7.77 37.10 3.87
CA ASN A 70 7.13 38.41 4.12
C ASN A 70 6.40 38.49 5.48
N PRO A 71 5.60 37.48 5.89
CA PRO A 71 5.00 37.43 7.23
C PRO A 71 6.00 37.55 8.40
N TRP A 72 7.20 37.00 8.27
CA TRP A 72 8.26 37.09 9.29
C TRP A 72 8.88 38.48 9.37
N ALA A 73 9.11 39.14 8.22
CA ALA A 73 9.60 40.51 8.17
C ALA A 73 8.62 41.49 8.85
N VAL A 74 7.31 41.31 8.60
CA VAL A 74 6.24 42.14 9.19
C VAL A 74 6.11 41.95 10.71
N THR A 75 6.33 40.74 11.23
CA THR A 75 6.29 40.48 12.69
C THR A 75 7.51 40.98 13.45
N SER A 76 8.66 41.16 12.78
CA SER A 76 9.89 41.66 13.39
C SER A 76 9.93 43.18 13.58
N THR A 77 9.04 43.93 12.92
CA THR A 77 9.01 45.40 12.90
C THR A 77 7.95 46.03 13.82
N ASN A 78 7.33 45.23 14.70
CA ASN A 78 6.45 45.67 15.80
C ASN A 78 5.33 46.66 15.39
N LYS A 79 4.80 46.57 14.16
CA LYS A 79 3.56 47.26 13.80
C LYS A 79 2.36 46.41 14.24
N ASN A 80 1.77 46.80 15.36
CA ASN A 80 0.47 46.31 15.81
C ASN A 80 -0.58 46.52 14.71
N VAL A 81 -1.02 45.45 14.06
CA VAL A 81 -2.18 45.49 13.16
C VAL A 81 -3.08 44.28 13.42
N GLN A 82 -4.28 44.62 13.91
CA GLN A 82 -5.58 43.92 13.92
C GLN A 82 -5.66 42.48 14.46
N TYR A 83 -6.63 42.30 15.37
CA TYR A 83 -6.99 41.04 16.02
C TYR A 83 -7.67 40.08 15.02
N ASP A 84 -7.23 38.82 15.01
CA ASP A 84 -7.82 37.76 14.21
C ASP A 84 -9.29 37.54 14.56
N ILE A 85 -10.13 37.26 13.55
CA ILE A 85 -11.55 36.89 13.71
C ILE A 85 -11.69 35.60 14.54
N TYR A 86 -10.67 34.74 14.53
CA TYR A 86 -10.62 33.50 15.29
C TYR A 86 -9.83 33.70 16.59
N LYS A 87 -10.46 33.37 17.73
CA LYS A 87 -9.86 33.52 19.06
C LYS A 87 -8.69 32.55 19.33
N ASP A 88 -8.65 31.39 18.66
CA ASP A 88 -7.61 30.36 18.81
C ASP A 88 -7.30 29.69 17.46
N THR A 89 -6.01 29.45 17.19
CA THR A 89 -5.51 28.68 16.04
C THR A 89 -6.10 27.27 15.98
N LYS A 90 -6.51 26.71 17.14
CA LYS A 90 -7.19 25.41 17.22
C LYS A 90 -8.52 25.38 16.49
N ASP A 91 -9.27 26.48 16.49
CA ASP A 91 -10.60 26.53 15.88
C ASP A 91 -10.49 26.57 14.34
N VAL A 92 -9.48 27.28 13.82
CA VAL A 92 -9.13 27.27 12.39
C VAL A 92 -8.69 25.86 11.96
N LEU A 93 -7.83 25.20 12.76
CA LEU A 93 -7.40 23.83 12.49
C LEU A 93 -8.56 22.82 12.50
N LYS A 94 -9.56 23.01 13.36
CA LYS A 94 -10.77 22.17 13.38
C LYS A 94 -11.63 22.39 12.13
N ALA A 95 -11.82 23.63 11.69
CA ALA A 95 -12.58 23.94 10.48
C ALA A 95 -11.94 23.33 9.22
N VAL A 96 -10.63 23.54 9.04
CA VAL A 96 -9.87 22.99 7.90
C VAL A 96 -9.82 21.46 7.92
N ARG A 97 -9.79 20.83 9.11
CA ARG A 97 -9.87 19.36 9.23
C ARG A 97 -11.24 18.83 8.82
N LYS A 98 -12.31 19.48 9.25
CA LYS A 98 -13.68 19.05 8.96
C LYS A 98 -13.98 19.08 7.46
N GLU A 99 -13.58 20.15 6.77
CA GLU A 99 -13.76 20.28 5.32
C GLU A 99 -12.98 19.21 4.52
N ASN A 100 -11.76 18.90 4.96
CA ASN A 100 -10.97 17.82 4.35
C ASN A 100 -11.53 16.43 4.67
N GLU A 101 -12.02 16.19 5.89
CA GLU A 101 -12.71 14.94 6.26
C GLU A 101 -13.94 14.69 5.38
N GLU A 102 -14.74 15.72 5.09
CA GLU A 102 -15.90 15.60 4.18
C GLU A 102 -15.47 15.23 2.75
N ARG A 103 -14.36 15.80 2.24
CA ARG A 103 -13.76 15.40 0.96
C ARG A 103 -13.27 13.95 0.96
N PHE A 104 -12.58 13.51 2.01
CA PHE A 104 -12.10 12.13 2.14
C PHE A 104 -13.24 11.13 2.30
N GLN A 105 -14.32 11.48 3.00
CA GLN A 105 -15.52 10.63 3.10
C GLN A 105 -16.15 10.37 1.72
N ASN A 106 -16.20 11.36 0.85
CA ASN A 106 -16.73 11.18 -0.51
C ASN A 106 -15.85 10.24 -1.36
N HIS A 107 -14.54 10.27 -1.17
CA HIS A 107 -13.60 9.37 -1.84
C HIS A 107 -13.62 7.94 -1.24
N LEU A 108 -13.87 7.82 0.06
CA LEU A 108 -14.07 6.53 0.72
C LEU A 108 -15.42 5.90 0.37
N ASN A 109 -16.45 6.69 0.06
CA ASN A 109 -17.76 6.18 -0.39
C ASN A 109 -17.70 5.51 -1.77
N SER A 110 -16.83 5.96 -2.68
CA SER A 110 -16.63 5.29 -3.99
C SER A 110 -15.77 4.03 -3.88
N GLN A 111 -14.78 4.01 -2.99
CA GLN A 111 -14.05 2.77 -2.65
C GLN A 111 -14.96 1.77 -1.92
N GLY A 112 -15.81 2.28 -1.02
CA GLY A 112 -16.80 1.51 -0.27
C GLY A 112 -17.92 0.96 -1.14
N SER A 113 -18.35 1.66 -2.19
CA SER A 113 -19.35 1.15 -3.15
C SER A 113 -18.77 0.05 -4.05
N PHE A 114 -17.53 0.19 -4.52
CA PHE A 114 -16.83 -0.88 -5.23
C PHE A 114 -16.63 -2.11 -4.35
N PHE A 115 -16.14 -1.93 -3.12
CA PHE A 115 -15.97 -3.01 -2.15
C PHE A 115 -17.32 -3.62 -1.75
N SER A 116 -18.37 -2.80 -1.58
CA SER A 116 -19.73 -3.26 -1.31
C SER A 116 -20.32 -4.04 -2.48
N SER A 117 -20.09 -3.62 -3.73
CA SER A 117 -20.52 -4.38 -4.91
C SER A 117 -19.77 -5.70 -5.07
N ILE A 118 -18.45 -5.73 -4.81
CA ILE A 118 -17.69 -6.99 -4.74
C ILE A 118 -18.23 -7.86 -3.61
N MET A 119 -18.49 -7.31 -2.44
CA MET A 119 -19.01 -8.05 -1.30
C MET A 119 -20.40 -8.59 -1.61
N ASN A 120 -21.32 -7.77 -2.11
CA ASN A 120 -22.70 -8.17 -2.43
C ASN A 120 -22.78 -9.20 -3.56
N ASN A 121 -21.91 -9.14 -4.57
CA ASN A 121 -21.90 -10.09 -5.68
C ASN A 121 -21.07 -11.35 -5.43
N SER A 122 -20.08 -11.30 -4.52
CA SER A 122 -19.18 -12.44 -4.27
C SER A 122 -19.61 -13.29 -3.07
N THR A 123 -20.38 -12.77 -2.10
CA THR A 123 -20.40 -13.39 -0.76
C THR A 123 -21.22 -14.66 -0.58
N SER A 124 -22.40 -14.87 -1.18
CA SER A 124 -23.21 -16.03 -0.75
C SER A 124 -22.55 -17.39 -1.09
N ILE A 125 -22.16 -17.58 -2.36
CA ILE A 125 -21.57 -18.84 -2.81
C ILE A 125 -20.10 -18.94 -2.41
N PHE A 126 -19.33 -17.85 -2.56
CA PHE A 126 -17.92 -17.87 -2.19
C PHE A 126 -17.72 -17.97 -0.68
N ASN A 127 -18.51 -17.28 0.16
CA ASN A 127 -18.39 -17.45 1.61
C ASN A 127 -18.88 -18.83 2.05
N SER A 128 -19.90 -19.40 1.41
CA SER A 128 -20.34 -20.78 1.67
C SER A 128 -19.23 -21.79 1.37
N LEU A 129 -18.62 -21.69 0.19
CA LEU A 129 -17.49 -22.53 -0.22
C LEU A 129 -16.27 -22.32 0.69
N TRP A 130 -15.91 -21.07 0.97
CA TRP A 130 -14.80 -20.73 1.85
C TRP A 130 -15.03 -21.22 3.27
N SER A 131 -16.24 -21.08 3.82
CA SER A 131 -16.61 -21.59 5.15
C SER A 131 -16.55 -23.12 5.19
N SER A 132 -17.01 -23.79 4.13
CA SER A 132 -16.93 -25.24 3.98
C SER A 132 -15.47 -25.72 3.93
N VAL A 133 -14.62 -25.05 3.14
CA VAL A 133 -13.18 -25.34 3.07
C VAL A 133 -12.50 -25.08 4.41
N GLN A 134 -12.80 -23.95 5.06
CA GLN A 134 -12.24 -23.59 6.37
C GLN A 134 -12.58 -24.63 7.43
N SER A 135 -13.81 -25.16 7.44
CA SER A 135 -14.22 -26.22 8.38
C SER A 135 -13.45 -27.52 8.20
N LYS A 136 -12.87 -27.75 7.01
CA LYS A 136 -12.11 -28.94 6.64
C LYS A 136 -10.59 -28.76 6.71
N LEU A 137 -10.11 -27.52 6.95
CA LEU A 137 -8.68 -27.26 7.05
C LEU A 137 -8.11 -27.83 8.36
N PRO A 138 -6.97 -28.54 8.31
CA PRO A 138 -6.25 -28.91 9.52
C PRO A 138 -5.91 -27.68 10.36
N LYS A 139 -6.01 -27.79 11.69
CA LYS A 139 -5.81 -26.67 12.63
C LYS A 139 -4.49 -25.93 12.42
N ASN A 140 -3.41 -26.64 12.15
CA ASN A 140 -2.10 -26.06 11.87
C ASN A 140 -2.08 -25.21 10.60
N ILE A 141 -2.73 -25.68 9.53
CA ILE A 141 -2.84 -24.96 8.26
C ILE A 141 -3.72 -23.73 8.44
N PHE A 142 -4.87 -23.87 9.10
CA PHE A 142 -5.74 -22.74 9.41
C PHE A 142 -5.00 -21.65 10.20
N ASN A 143 -4.31 -22.03 11.28
CA ASN A 143 -3.53 -21.09 12.09
C ASN A 143 -2.42 -20.41 11.28
N PHE A 144 -1.72 -21.16 10.43
CA PHE A 144 -0.72 -20.61 9.53
C PHE A 144 -1.33 -19.58 8.58
N THR A 145 -2.45 -19.92 7.91
CA THR A 145 -3.14 -19.05 6.95
C THR A 145 -3.62 -17.76 7.61
N ILE A 146 -4.25 -17.83 8.79
CA ILE A 146 -4.69 -16.64 9.52
C ILE A 146 -3.50 -15.75 9.89
N ARG A 147 -2.38 -16.35 10.32
CA ARG A 147 -1.17 -15.58 10.65
C ARG A 147 -0.52 -14.96 9.42
N TYR A 148 -0.53 -15.69 8.29
CA TYR A 148 -0.04 -15.22 7.01
C TYR A 148 -0.81 -13.99 6.54
N ILE A 149 -2.15 -14.08 6.50
CA ILE A 149 -3.04 -12.99 6.07
C ILE A 149 -2.84 -11.76 6.94
N ASN A 150 -2.73 -11.94 8.26
CA ASN A 150 -2.54 -10.83 9.19
C ASN A 150 -1.08 -10.35 9.30
N ASN A 151 -0.16 -10.88 8.51
CA ASN A 151 1.28 -10.57 8.59
C ASN A 151 1.85 -10.72 10.02
N THR A 152 1.42 -11.76 10.72
CA THR A 152 1.84 -12.11 12.09
C THR A 152 2.65 -13.41 12.13
N LEU A 153 3.14 -13.87 10.98
CA LEU A 153 4.10 -14.96 10.93
C LEU A 153 5.45 -14.54 11.55
N PRO A 154 6.22 -15.47 12.12
CA PRO A 154 7.48 -15.20 12.80
C PRO A 154 8.63 -14.92 11.81
N THR A 155 8.49 -13.90 10.98
CA THR A 155 9.57 -13.35 10.14
C THR A 155 10.59 -12.61 11.01
N ARG A 156 11.86 -12.47 10.60
CA ARG A 156 12.87 -11.77 11.43
C ARG A 156 12.44 -10.35 11.77
N LYS A 157 11.76 -9.65 10.86
CA LYS A 157 11.19 -8.32 11.14
C LYS A 157 10.14 -8.36 12.25
N ASN A 158 9.25 -9.35 12.26
CA ASN A 158 8.25 -9.49 13.32
C ASN A 158 8.87 -9.97 14.64
N LEU A 159 9.82 -10.91 14.59
CA LEU A 159 10.55 -11.37 15.77
C LEU A 159 11.34 -10.23 16.44
N SER A 160 11.96 -9.35 15.65
CA SER A 160 12.63 -8.16 16.17
C SER A 160 11.65 -7.19 16.82
N LYS A 161 10.48 -6.95 16.21
CA LYS A 161 9.40 -6.15 16.83
C LYS A 161 8.88 -6.74 18.14
N TRP A 162 8.88 -8.06 18.28
CA TRP A 162 8.47 -8.75 19.52
C TRP A 162 9.57 -8.83 20.57
N GLY A 163 10.76 -8.29 20.29
CA GLY A 163 11.92 -8.39 21.20
C GLY A 163 12.51 -9.80 21.30
N LEU A 164 12.15 -10.70 20.38
CA LEU A 164 12.62 -12.09 20.34
C LEU A 164 13.85 -12.27 19.43
N SER A 165 14.19 -11.26 18.63
CA SER A 165 15.40 -11.26 17.80
C SER A 165 16.13 -9.93 17.87
N SER A 166 17.45 -9.98 17.89
CA SER A 166 18.33 -8.80 17.86
C SER A 166 18.39 -8.12 16.49
N THR A 167 18.02 -8.81 15.41
CA THR A 167 18.14 -8.32 14.03
C THR A 167 16.85 -8.53 13.25
N SER A 168 16.45 -7.54 12.45
CA SER A 168 15.32 -7.66 11.52
C SER A 168 15.68 -8.31 10.18
N ASP A 169 16.95 -8.60 9.97
CA ASP A 169 17.50 -8.85 8.64
C ASP A 169 17.51 -10.34 8.31
N CYS A 170 17.35 -10.61 7.02
CA CYS A 170 17.38 -11.94 6.44
C CYS A 170 18.79 -12.51 6.57
N SER A 171 18.88 -13.76 7.03
CA SER A 171 20.14 -14.48 7.17
C SER A 171 20.86 -14.78 5.84
N PHE A 172 20.17 -14.65 4.71
CA PHE A 172 20.71 -15.02 3.39
C PHE A 172 21.14 -13.83 2.54
N CYS A 173 20.45 -12.69 2.62
CA CYS A 173 20.74 -11.52 1.79
C CYS A 173 20.91 -10.22 2.57
N SER A 174 20.83 -10.30 3.91
CA SER A 174 21.01 -9.16 4.84
C SER A 174 20.04 -7.99 4.65
N SER A 175 18.97 -8.18 3.86
CA SER A 175 17.88 -7.19 3.73
C SER A 175 16.82 -7.41 4.80
N PRO A 176 16.00 -6.41 5.16
CA PRO A 176 14.93 -6.58 6.15
C PRO A 176 13.97 -7.71 5.77
N GLU A 177 13.85 -8.71 6.63
CA GLU A 177 13.05 -9.91 6.35
C GLU A 177 11.58 -9.67 6.68
N THR A 178 10.87 -9.01 5.76
CA THR A 178 9.41 -8.91 5.78
C THR A 178 8.77 -10.22 5.36
N LEU A 179 7.46 -10.37 5.56
CA LEU A 179 6.72 -11.51 5.00
C LEU A 179 6.84 -11.57 3.47
N LEU A 180 6.66 -10.43 2.78
CA LEU A 180 6.86 -10.33 1.33
C LEU A 180 8.29 -10.73 0.91
N HIS A 181 9.29 -10.36 1.70
CA HIS A 181 10.67 -10.75 1.46
C HIS A 181 10.84 -12.29 1.43
N VAL A 182 10.27 -12.99 2.41
CA VAL A 182 10.36 -14.45 2.49
C VAL A 182 9.63 -15.13 1.32
N ILE A 183 8.48 -14.59 0.91
CA ILE A 183 7.61 -15.22 -0.09
C ILE A 183 8.06 -14.94 -1.53
N ALA A 184 8.53 -13.72 -1.81
CA ALA A 184 8.81 -13.28 -3.19
C ALA A 184 9.99 -12.30 -3.33
N GLY A 185 10.45 -11.66 -2.24
CA GLY A 185 11.38 -10.52 -2.33
C GLY A 185 12.85 -10.82 -2.02
N CYS A 186 13.21 -12.04 -1.62
CA CYS A 186 14.59 -12.38 -1.27
C CYS A 186 15.44 -12.65 -2.52
N LYS A 187 16.44 -11.80 -2.78
CA LYS A 187 17.36 -11.95 -3.91
C LYS A 187 18.08 -13.30 -3.90
N THR A 188 18.62 -13.71 -2.75
CA THR A 188 19.30 -15.00 -2.64
C THR A 188 18.35 -16.17 -2.93
N TYR A 189 17.09 -16.10 -2.51
CA TYR A 189 16.10 -17.15 -2.84
C TYR A 189 15.73 -17.18 -4.32
N LEU A 190 15.76 -16.03 -4.99
CA LEU A 190 15.57 -15.95 -6.44
C LEU A 190 16.75 -16.60 -7.16
N ASP A 191 17.98 -16.19 -6.81
CA ASP A 191 19.21 -16.65 -7.46
C ASP A 191 19.43 -18.16 -7.25
N GLU A 192 19.03 -18.70 -6.10
CA GLU A 192 19.06 -20.14 -5.81
C GLU A 192 17.86 -20.92 -6.39
N GLY A 193 16.94 -20.26 -7.11
CA GLY A 193 15.79 -20.91 -7.74
C GLY A 193 14.70 -21.39 -6.78
N ARG A 194 14.69 -20.93 -5.52
CA ARG A 194 13.71 -21.38 -4.52
C ARG A 194 12.27 -20.95 -4.86
N PHE A 195 12.09 -19.80 -5.50
CA PHE A 195 10.77 -19.36 -5.97
C PHE A 195 10.23 -20.31 -7.04
N THR A 196 11.04 -20.61 -8.05
CA THR A 196 10.73 -21.60 -9.10
C THR A 196 10.42 -22.96 -8.49
N TRP A 197 11.24 -23.45 -7.55
CA TRP A 197 10.99 -24.74 -6.91
C TRP A 197 9.65 -24.79 -6.15
N ARG A 198 9.30 -23.73 -5.39
CA ARG A 198 8.00 -23.67 -4.69
C ARG A 198 6.83 -23.62 -5.68
N HIS A 199 6.97 -22.79 -6.70
CA HIS A 199 5.98 -22.66 -7.77
C HIS A 199 5.72 -24.01 -8.46
N ASP A 200 6.78 -24.65 -8.96
CA ASP A 200 6.70 -25.92 -9.67
C ASP A 200 6.22 -27.06 -8.77
N SER A 201 6.53 -27.03 -7.48
CA SER A 201 6.03 -28.02 -6.52
C SER A 201 4.51 -27.93 -6.36
N VAL A 202 3.96 -26.72 -6.24
CA VAL A 202 2.51 -26.51 -6.16
C VAL A 202 1.85 -26.86 -7.49
N LEU A 203 2.42 -26.40 -8.59
CA LEU A 203 1.90 -26.64 -9.93
C LEU A 203 1.87 -28.14 -10.26
N ASN A 204 2.93 -28.88 -9.91
CA ASN A 204 3.02 -30.32 -10.12
C ASN A 204 2.00 -31.09 -9.26
N PHE A 205 1.79 -30.67 -8.01
CA PHE A 205 0.74 -31.25 -7.16
C PHE A 205 -0.66 -31.03 -7.75
N LEU A 206 -0.97 -29.80 -8.20
CA LEU A 206 -2.24 -29.47 -8.82
C LEU A 206 -2.44 -30.24 -10.12
N ALA A 207 -1.43 -30.27 -10.99
CA ALA A 207 -1.48 -30.97 -12.25
C ALA A 207 -1.70 -32.49 -12.06
N SER A 208 -0.97 -33.11 -11.14
CA SER A 208 -1.14 -34.52 -10.79
C SER A 208 -2.55 -34.81 -10.27
N THR A 209 -3.11 -33.92 -9.47
CA THR A 209 -4.47 -34.06 -8.92
C THR A 209 -5.53 -33.91 -10.01
N LEU A 210 -5.38 -32.91 -10.89
CA LEU A 210 -6.35 -32.60 -11.93
C LEU A 210 -6.31 -33.59 -13.11
N THR A 211 -5.22 -34.34 -13.26
CA THR A 211 -5.14 -35.44 -14.25
C THR A 211 -6.19 -36.52 -13.98
N ALA A 212 -6.69 -36.65 -12.74
CA ALA A 212 -7.76 -37.58 -12.39
C ALA A 212 -9.15 -37.16 -12.90
N VAL A 213 -9.30 -35.92 -13.39
CA VAL A 213 -10.57 -35.42 -13.93
C VAL A 213 -10.85 -36.09 -15.26
N LYS A 214 -11.88 -36.94 -15.29
CA LYS A 214 -12.33 -37.63 -16.52
C LYS A 214 -12.74 -36.61 -17.59
N ASN A 215 -12.60 -37.01 -18.85
CA ASN A 215 -13.08 -36.24 -20.01
C ASN A 215 -12.44 -34.84 -20.10
N SER A 216 -11.17 -34.76 -19.72
CA SER A 216 -10.40 -33.53 -19.75
C SER A 216 -8.97 -33.75 -20.23
N THR A 217 -8.40 -32.72 -20.84
CA THR A 217 -6.99 -32.66 -21.25
C THR A 217 -6.32 -31.55 -20.46
N LEU A 218 -5.22 -31.88 -19.80
CA LEU A 218 -4.47 -30.97 -18.95
C LEU A 218 -3.19 -30.50 -19.64
N TYR A 219 -2.92 -29.20 -19.54
CA TYR A 219 -1.68 -28.56 -19.96
C TYR A 219 -1.11 -27.81 -18.76
N ALA A 220 0.19 -27.89 -18.54
CA ALA A 220 0.84 -27.21 -17.44
C ALA A 220 2.26 -26.79 -17.82
N TYR A 221 2.71 -25.64 -17.31
CA TYR A 221 4.04 -25.12 -17.60
C TYR A 221 5.12 -25.79 -16.71
N ILE A 222 5.20 -27.12 -16.76
CA ILE A 222 6.16 -27.94 -16.00
C ILE A 222 6.58 -29.19 -16.79
N PRO A 223 7.74 -29.79 -16.48
CA PRO A 223 8.17 -31.04 -17.11
C PRO A 223 7.15 -32.16 -16.92
N GLY A 224 6.91 -32.93 -17.99
CA GLY A 224 5.98 -34.07 -17.98
C GLY A 224 4.55 -33.75 -18.43
N PHE A 225 4.22 -32.48 -18.66
CA PHE A 225 2.92 -32.05 -19.19
C PHE A 225 3.06 -31.33 -20.52
N MET A 226 1.97 -31.30 -21.31
CA MET A 226 1.94 -30.51 -22.53
C MET A 226 1.96 -29.02 -22.19
N ASN A 227 2.71 -28.24 -22.97
CA ASN A 227 2.84 -26.81 -22.71
C ASN A 227 1.53 -26.07 -23.06
N PRO A 228 1.03 -25.18 -22.17
CA PRO A 228 -0.15 -24.37 -22.42
C PRO A 228 -0.11 -23.51 -23.70
N SER A 229 1.09 -23.10 -24.15
CA SER A 229 1.29 -22.32 -25.39
C SER A 229 0.80 -23.03 -26.65
N VAL A 230 0.57 -24.35 -26.62
CA VAL A 230 -0.09 -25.08 -27.71
C VAL A 230 -1.49 -24.52 -27.99
N ILE A 231 -2.18 -24.03 -26.96
CA ILE A 231 -3.54 -23.47 -27.07
C ILE A 231 -3.49 -21.94 -27.10
N THR A 232 -2.67 -21.33 -26.24
CA THR A 232 -2.69 -19.88 -26.00
C THR A 232 -1.69 -19.10 -26.84
N GLY A 233 -0.84 -19.79 -27.61
CA GLY A 233 0.28 -19.21 -28.34
C GLY A 233 1.38 -18.66 -27.43
N ASP A 234 2.28 -17.87 -28.00
CA ASP A 234 3.46 -17.36 -27.28
C ASP A 234 3.17 -16.14 -26.38
N ARG A 235 2.01 -15.49 -26.57
CA ARG A 235 1.66 -14.24 -25.89
C ARG A 235 1.13 -14.45 -24.47
N LEU A 236 0.48 -15.58 -24.23
CA LEU A 236 -0.15 -15.91 -22.96
C LEU A 236 0.48 -17.19 -22.43
N ARG A 237 1.00 -17.13 -21.21
CA ARG A 237 1.70 -18.23 -20.55
C ARG A 237 1.01 -18.56 -19.23
N PRO A 238 -0.21 -19.11 -19.28
CA PRO A 238 -0.88 -19.52 -18.06
C PRO A 238 -0.15 -20.69 -17.41
N ASP A 239 -0.18 -20.79 -16.09
CA ASP A 239 0.49 -21.87 -15.38
C ASP A 239 -0.14 -23.24 -15.66
N LEU A 240 -1.48 -23.29 -15.70
CA LEU A 240 -2.25 -24.51 -15.94
C LEU A 240 -3.52 -24.24 -16.75
N LEU A 241 -3.79 -25.13 -17.72
CA LEU A 241 -5.03 -25.19 -18.49
C LEU A 241 -5.68 -26.55 -18.38
N LEU A 242 -6.99 -26.56 -18.16
CA LEU A 242 -7.82 -27.76 -18.21
C LEU A 242 -8.89 -27.57 -19.30
N VAL A 243 -8.82 -28.40 -20.34
CA VAL A 243 -9.80 -28.42 -21.44
C VAL A 243 -10.74 -29.58 -21.23
N THR A 244 -12.04 -29.34 -21.14
CA THR A 244 -13.04 -30.42 -21.06
C THR A 244 -13.64 -30.75 -22.42
N GLU A 245 -14.23 -31.94 -22.56
CA GLU A 245 -14.94 -32.37 -23.79
C GLU A 245 -16.05 -31.40 -24.21
N ASN A 246 -16.65 -30.68 -23.25
CA ASN A 246 -17.68 -29.67 -23.51
C ASN A 246 -17.12 -28.35 -24.07
N ARG A 247 -15.83 -28.32 -24.45
CA ARG A 247 -15.09 -27.14 -24.91
C ARG A 247 -15.01 -26.02 -23.88
N CYS A 248 -15.09 -26.34 -22.59
CA CYS A 248 -14.78 -25.39 -21.54
C CYS A 248 -13.27 -25.37 -21.31
N LEU A 249 -12.69 -24.17 -21.28
CA LEU A 249 -11.30 -23.94 -20.94
C LEU A 249 -11.23 -23.32 -19.53
N TYR A 250 -10.64 -24.04 -18.60
CA TYR A 250 -10.33 -23.51 -17.27
C TYR A 250 -8.87 -23.08 -17.26
N ILE A 251 -8.64 -21.83 -16.87
CA ILE A 251 -7.31 -21.24 -16.75
C ILE A 251 -7.02 -21.06 -15.26
N LEU A 252 -5.87 -21.56 -14.82
CA LEU A 252 -5.40 -21.40 -13.45
C LEU A 252 -4.03 -20.76 -13.47
N GLU A 253 -3.90 -19.67 -12.72
CA GLU A 253 -2.68 -18.86 -12.60
C GLU A 253 -2.27 -18.81 -11.12
N LEU A 254 -1.01 -19.15 -10.85
CA LEU A 254 -0.37 -19.06 -9.55
C LEU A 254 0.30 -17.70 -9.42
N THR A 255 -0.50 -16.64 -9.30
CA THR A 255 0.05 -15.32 -9.01
C THR A 255 0.56 -15.25 -7.57
N VAL A 256 1.79 -14.79 -7.40
CA VAL A 256 2.29 -14.33 -6.11
C VAL A 256 1.80 -12.89 -5.94
N GLY A 257 0.98 -12.63 -4.93
CA GLY A 257 0.41 -11.30 -4.69
C GLY A 257 1.50 -10.23 -4.66
N GLN A 258 1.38 -9.25 -5.56
CA GLN A 258 2.18 -8.01 -5.55
C GLN A 258 1.78 -7.12 -4.39
#